data_AF-A0A3M6F546-F1
#
_entry.id   AF-A0A3M6F546-F1
#
_cell.length_a   1.000
_cell.length_b   1.000
_cell.length_c   1.000
_cell.angle_alpha   90.00
_cell.angle_beta   90.00
_cell.angle_gamma   90.00
#
_symmetry.space_group_name_H-M   'P 1'
#
loop_
_entity.id
_entity.type
_entity.pdbx_description
1 polymer ?
#
loop_
_entity_poly.entity_id
_entity_poly.type
_entity_poly.pdbx_seq_one_letter_code
_entity_poly.pdbx_strand_id
1 'polypeptide(L)'
;MMMQVLRTQAQVGQPKTNRKHKDDVGDHEKPVRDIQSGYMVAANNVTQFIYIENQYFRWPPLADHLKTLAGKYFEAGRKEPLYLFVVTNDTKDGVGMGTAKTQEMLASLGRAETIPAITKLRMIKEMKREAPVRPRPDGPNDRAGQRKLDEWQAEIDRKTKEIETSNLVAKKVPGLKIHVCSLVAPNSPAGQPWMPVYIHSKLMIVDDVYTTHGSANINTRSMMVDSELNICHEHPEFSQPLRRRLWDMHTKGFGVQDEPSDAFETWQDVIDINKRLRPKNESPHAPLVEFHYSKKSMTDFD
;
A
#
# COMPACT_ATOMS: atom_id res chain seq x y z
N MET A 1 -16.04 27.80 -1.73
CA MET A 1 -15.67 26.38 -1.53
C MET A 1 -16.46 25.53 -2.50
N MET A 2 -15.83 24.52 -3.09
CA MET A 2 -16.34 23.77 -4.24
C MET A 2 -16.33 22.27 -3.91
N MET A 3 -17.40 21.59 -4.31
CA MET A 3 -17.49 20.13 -4.34
C MET A 3 -17.43 19.71 -5.81
N GLN A 4 -16.66 18.66 -6.10
CA GLN A 4 -16.47 18.16 -7.46
C GLN A 4 -16.73 16.66 -7.51
N VAL A 5 -17.18 16.20 -8.68
CA VAL A 5 -17.32 14.79 -9.01
C VAL A 5 -16.11 14.38 -9.83
N LEU A 6 -15.41 13.33 -9.38
CA LEU A 6 -14.27 12.73 -10.07
C LEU A 6 -14.67 11.36 -10.61
N ARG A 7 -14.28 11.06 -11.85
CA ARG A 7 -14.59 9.80 -12.52
C ARG A 7 -13.33 9.09 -13.00
N THR A 8 -13.37 7.77 -12.98
CA THR A 8 -12.54 6.92 -13.84
C THR A 8 -13.45 6.22 -14.82
N GLN A 9 -13.13 6.29 -16.11
CA GLN A 9 -13.84 5.57 -17.17
C GLN A 9 -12.83 5.11 -18.22
N ALA A 10 -12.85 3.83 -18.56
CA ALA A 10 -12.06 3.30 -19.67
C ALA A 10 -12.46 3.96 -21.00
N GLN A 11 -11.57 3.88 -21.98
CA GLN A 11 -11.90 4.22 -23.36
C GLN A 11 -13.01 3.30 -23.86
N VAL A 12 -14.18 3.87 -24.16
CA VAL A 12 -15.29 3.14 -24.75
C VAL A 12 -15.27 3.43 -26.25
N GLY A 13 -15.14 2.37 -27.07
CA GLY A 13 -15.40 2.48 -28.50
C GLY A 13 -16.90 2.42 -28.76
N GLN A 14 -17.45 3.39 -29.47
CA GLN A 14 -18.78 3.21 -30.06
C GLN A 14 -18.64 2.45 -31.38
N PRO A 15 -19.32 1.31 -31.57
CA PRO A 15 -19.40 0.71 -32.89
C PRO A 15 -20.07 1.70 -33.84
N LYS A 16 -19.41 2.06 -34.96
CA LYS A 16 -20.09 2.78 -36.04
C LYS A 16 -21.28 1.96 -36.52
N THR A 17 -22.49 2.51 -36.41
CA THR A 17 -23.72 1.90 -36.92
C THR A 17 -23.73 1.81 -38.45
N ASN A 18 -22.89 2.60 -39.13
CA ASN A 18 -22.68 2.60 -40.58
C ASN A 18 -21.19 2.42 -40.95
N ARG A 19 -20.64 1.20 -40.82
CA ARG A 19 -19.29 0.87 -41.33
C ARG A 19 -19.28 0.88 -42.86
N LYS A 20 -18.50 1.77 -43.49
CA LYS A 20 -18.25 1.78 -44.95
C LYS A 20 -17.10 0.86 -45.37
N HIS A 21 -16.13 0.63 -44.49
CA HIS A 21 -14.98 -0.26 -44.71
C HIS A 21 -14.71 -1.13 -43.48
N LYS A 22 -14.04 -2.27 -43.70
CA LYS A 22 -13.75 -3.27 -42.65
C LYS A 22 -12.80 -2.74 -41.57
N ASP A 23 -12.02 -1.70 -41.89
CA ASP A 23 -11.04 -1.07 -41.01
C ASP A 23 -11.57 0.18 -40.28
N ASP A 24 -12.88 0.47 -40.42
CA ASP A 24 -13.51 1.63 -39.78
C ASP A 24 -13.83 1.32 -38.30
N VAL A 25 -12.88 1.67 -37.43
CA VAL A 25 -12.87 1.31 -35.99
C VAL A 25 -13.76 2.18 -35.09
N GLY A 26 -14.44 3.18 -35.65
CA GLY A 26 -15.38 4.04 -34.91
C GLY A 26 -14.70 5.18 -34.14
N ASP A 27 -15.51 6.10 -33.63
CA ASP A 27 -15.03 7.19 -32.78
C ASP A 27 -14.87 6.66 -31.34
N HIS A 28 -13.72 6.95 -30.74
CA HIS A 28 -13.41 6.54 -29.37
C HIS A 28 -13.47 7.74 -28.45
N GLU A 29 -14.23 7.64 -27.36
CA GLU A 29 -14.12 8.60 -26.27
C GLU A 29 -12.81 8.37 -25.52
N LYS A 30 -12.07 9.45 -25.25
CA LYS A 30 -10.81 9.38 -24.50
C LYS A 30 -11.08 8.85 -23.08
N PRO A 31 -10.17 8.05 -22.50
CA PRO A 31 -10.33 7.59 -21.12
C PRO A 31 -10.35 8.79 -20.16
N VAL A 32 -11.22 8.71 -19.15
CA VAL A 32 -11.33 9.70 -18.06
C VAL A 32 -10.61 9.15 -16.84
N ARG A 33 -9.74 9.96 -16.23
CA ARG A 33 -8.89 9.57 -15.08
C ARG A 33 -8.81 10.70 -14.05
N ASP A 34 -9.95 11.32 -13.77
CA ASP A 34 -10.05 12.46 -12.87
C ASP A 34 -9.71 12.05 -11.44
N ILE A 35 -10.07 10.82 -11.02
CA ILE A 35 -9.75 10.30 -9.70
C ILE A 35 -8.24 10.16 -9.52
N GLN A 36 -7.56 9.52 -10.47
CA GLN A 36 -6.09 9.42 -10.48
C GLN A 36 -5.44 10.80 -10.38
N SER A 37 -5.93 11.74 -11.18
CA SER A 37 -5.42 13.12 -11.22
C SER A 37 -5.68 13.84 -9.90
N GLY A 38 -6.86 13.69 -9.31
CA GLY A 38 -7.23 14.26 -8.01
C GLY A 38 -6.37 13.75 -6.87
N TYR A 39 -6.09 12.43 -6.83
CA TYR A 39 -5.15 11.86 -5.85
C TYR A 39 -3.75 12.48 -5.98
N MET A 40 -3.24 12.64 -7.20
CA MET A 40 -1.91 13.20 -7.44
C MET A 40 -1.85 14.70 -7.13
N VAL A 41 -2.87 15.48 -7.48
CA VAL A 41 -2.94 16.91 -7.15
C VAL A 41 -3.02 17.12 -5.64
N ALA A 42 -3.86 16.36 -4.94
CA ALA A 42 -3.96 16.45 -3.49
C ALA A 42 -2.65 16.04 -2.80
N ALA A 43 -2.03 14.94 -3.25
CA ALA A 43 -0.73 14.49 -2.74
C ALA A 43 0.39 15.49 -2.99
N ASN A 44 0.37 16.22 -4.11
CA ASN A 44 1.38 17.23 -4.44
C ASN A 44 1.27 18.48 -3.56
N ASN A 45 0.08 18.78 -3.03
CA ASN A 45 -0.19 19.99 -2.23
C ASN A 45 -0.19 19.72 -0.72
N VAL A 46 0.14 18.51 -0.28
CA VAL A 46 0.24 18.21 1.16
C VAL A 46 1.30 19.09 1.82
N THR A 47 0.92 19.63 2.97
CA THR A 47 1.75 20.47 3.82
C THR A 47 2.04 19.81 5.15
N GLN A 48 1.17 18.96 5.72
CA GLN A 48 1.41 18.33 7.02
C GLN A 48 1.17 16.81 6.97
N PHE A 49 -0.01 16.36 6.57
CA PHE A 49 -0.35 14.95 6.61
C PHE A 49 -1.36 14.49 5.55
N ILE A 50 -1.32 13.19 5.28
CA ILE A 50 -2.32 12.47 4.50
C ILE A 50 -2.84 11.33 5.36
N TYR A 51 -4.16 11.24 5.47
CA TYR A 51 -4.85 10.09 6.04
C TYR A 51 -5.62 9.34 4.95
N ILE A 52 -5.40 8.04 4.86
CA ILE A 52 -6.05 7.16 3.88
C ILE A 52 -6.72 6.02 4.62
N GLU A 53 -7.98 5.76 4.30
CA GLU A 53 -8.67 4.53 4.65
C GLU A 53 -9.19 3.89 3.36
N ASN A 54 -8.53 2.80 2.92
CA ASN A 54 -8.84 2.18 1.64
C ASN A 54 -8.84 0.65 1.73
N GLN A 55 -9.78 0.01 1.02
CA GLN A 55 -9.84 -1.44 0.93
C GLN A 55 -8.56 -2.04 0.34
N TYR A 56 -7.96 -1.38 -0.67
CA TYR A 56 -6.69 -1.77 -1.26
C TYR A 56 -5.71 -0.61 -1.26
N PHE A 57 -4.47 -0.88 -0.85
CA PHE A 57 -3.37 0.07 -0.85
C PHE A 57 -2.19 -0.50 -1.65
N ARG A 58 -2.33 -0.47 -2.98
CA ARG A 58 -1.47 -1.18 -3.92
C ARG A 58 -1.30 -0.45 -5.25
N TRP A 59 -1.13 0.88 -5.20
CA TRP A 59 -0.81 1.71 -6.36
C TRP A 59 0.53 2.44 -6.14
N PRO A 60 1.67 1.79 -6.44
CA PRO A 60 3.01 2.32 -6.19
C PRO A 60 3.28 3.76 -6.65
N PRO A 61 2.71 4.26 -7.78
CA PRO A 61 2.94 5.64 -8.20
C PRO A 61 2.61 6.70 -7.13
N LEU A 62 1.61 6.47 -6.27
CA LEU A 62 1.30 7.38 -5.16
C LEU A 62 2.43 7.41 -4.11
N ALA A 63 2.97 6.25 -3.75
CA ALA A 63 4.10 6.18 -2.81
C ALA A 63 5.35 6.86 -3.37
N ASP A 64 5.66 6.61 -4.64
CA ASP A 64 6.83 7.21 -5.29
C ASP A 64 6.71 8.73 -5.37
N HIS A 65 5.51 9.24 -5.65
CA HIS A 65 5.22 10.67 -5.66
C HIS A 65 5.43 11.30 -4.28
N LEU A 66 4.84 10.73 -3.22
CA LEU A 66 4.96 11.25 -1.86
C LEU A 66 6.40 11.23 -1.35
N LYS A 67 7.15 10.16 -1.62
CA LYS A 67 8.57 10.08 -1.26
C LYS A 67 9.40 11.14 -1.96
N THR A 68 9.14 11.36 -3.25
CA THR A 68 9.85 12.37 -4.03
C THR A 68 9.58 13.77 -3.48
N LEU A 69 8.31 14.07 -3.17
CA LEU A 69 7.93 15.35 -2.59
C LEU A 69 8.56 15.57 -1.21
N ALA A 70 8.43 14.59 -0.32
CA ALA A 70 9.01 14.61 1.02
C ALA A 70 10.54 14.78 0.99
N GLY A 71 11.22 14.06 0.09
CA GLY A 71 12.66 14.17 -0.13
C GLY A 71 13.06 15.58 -0.56
N LYS A 72 12.33 16.19 -1.51
CA LYS A 72 12.58 17.57 -1.93
C LYS A 72 12.44 18.57 -0.78
N TYR A 73 11.40 18.43 0.05
CA TYR A 73 11.22 19.30 1.21
C TYR A 73 12.36 19.13 2.23
N PHE A 74 12.77 17.89 2.49
CA PHE A 74 13.87 17.58 3.38
C PHE A 74 15.20 18.17 2.88
N GLU A 75 15.51 18.00 1.59
CA GLU A 75 16.70 18.58 0.95
C GLU A 75 16.69 20.12 0.96
N ALA A 76 15.50 20.73 0.85
CA ALA A 76 15.31 22.18 0.98
C ALA A 76 15.41 22.69 2.43
N GLY A 77 15.68 21.82 3.40
CA GLY A 77 15.91 22.20 4.81
C GLY A 77 14.65 22.24 5.68
N ARG A 78 13.51 21.72 5.20
CA ARG A 78 12.31 21.58 6.03
C ARG A 78 12.58 20.61 7.18
N LYS A 79 12.39 21.07 8.41
CA LYS A 79 12.64 20.27 9.63
C LYS A 79 11.53 19.27 9.91
N GLU A 80 10.28 19.70 9.79
CA GLU A 80 9.12 18.85 10.06
C GLU A 80 8.83 17.92 8.87
N PRO A 81 8.69 16.60 9.09
CA PRO A 81 8.36 15.67 8.02
C PRO A 81 6.90 15.85 7.58
N LEU A 82 6.56 15.22 6.46
CA LEU A 82 5.18 14.88 6.12
C LEU A 82 4.78 13.61 6.87
N TYR A 83 3.50 13.50 7.21
CA TYR A 83 2.95 12.34 7.93
C TYR A 83 1.96 11.58 7.04
N LEU A 84 2.16 10.27 6.89
CA LEU A 84 1.26 9.40 6.15
C LEU A 84 0.65 8.37 7.10
N PHE A 85 -0.67 8.44 7.27
CA PHE A 85 -1.47 7.50 8.04
C PHE A 85 -2.34 6.68 7.09
N VAL A 86 -2.17 5.36 7.08
CA VAL A 86 -2.90 4.45 6.20
C VAL A 86 -3.58 3.38 7.02
N VAL A 87 -4.87 3.18 6.77
CA VAL A 87 -5.65 2.05 7.30
C VAL A 87 -6.15 1.23 6.11
N THR A 88 -5.71 -0.03 6.04
CA THR A 88 -6.03 -0.98 4.95
C THR A 88 -6.12 -2.40 5.49
N ASN A 89 -6.70 -3.31 4.72
CA ASN A 89 -6.79 -4.73 5.10
C ASN A 89 -5.43 -5.42 5.07
N ASP A 90 -5.13 -6.24 6.07
CA ASP A 90 -3.96 -7.15 6.15
C ASP A 90 -4.35 -8.65 6.05
N THR A 91 -5.61 -8.95 5.70
CA THR A 91 -6.11 -10.32 5.59
C THR A 91 -5.89 -10.89 4.19
N LYS A 92 -6.05 -12.22 4.06
CA LYS A 92 -6.01 -12.89 2.74
C LYS A 92 -7.04 -12.30 1.77
N ASP A 93 -8.24 -11.97 2.24
CA ASP A 93 -9.31 -11.45 1.38
C ASP A 93 -9.08 -9.99 0.97
N GLY A 94 -8.33 -9.23 1.78
CA GLY A 94 -7.94 -7.85 1.46
C GLY A 94 -6.70 -7.73 0.57
N VAL A 95 -5.70 -8.59 0.76
CA VAL A 95 -4.40 -8.48 0.06
C VAL A 95 -4.24 -9.54 -1.04
N GLY A 96 -4.83 -10.72 -0.86
CA GLY A 96 -4.43 -11.97 -1.51
C GLY A 96 -4.55 -12.07 -3.03
N MET A 97 -5.17 -11.10 -3.71
CA MET A 97 -5.18 -11.02 -5.19
C MET A 97 -4.17 -10.01 -5.75
N GLY A 98 -3.64 -9.09 -4.94
CA GLY A 98 -2.73 -8.03 -5.37
C GLY A 98 -1.45 -7.97 -4.54
N THR A 99 -0.97 -9.11 -4.04
CA THR A 99 0.17 -9.17 -3.11
C THR A 99 1.45 -8.60 -3.72
N ALA A 100 1.66 -8.74 -5.02
CA ALA A 100 2.81 -8.17 -5.72
C ALA A 100 2.83 -6.63 -5.67
N LYS A 101 1.71 -5.99 -6.01
CA LYS A 101 1.56 -4.52 -6.01
C LYS A 101 1.48 -3.93 -4.61
N THR A 102 0.83 -4.62 -3.66
CA THR A 102 0.87 -4.25 -2.24
C THR A 102 2.32 -4.26 -1.73
N GLN A 103 3.09 -5.29 -2.09
CA GLN A 103 4.50 -5.35 -1.71
C GLN A 103 5.32 -4.21 -2.33
N GLU A 104 5.12 -3.88 -3.61
CA GLU A 104 5.79 -2.73 -4.25
C GLU A 104 5.46 -1.42 -3.54
N MET A 105 4.18 -1.19 -3.23
CA MET A 105 3.71 -0.01 -2.52
C MET A 105 4.40 0.13 -1.16
N LEU A 106 4.36 -0.94 -0.34
CA LEU A 106 4.96 -0.96 0.99
C LEU A 106 6.48 -0.85 0.94
N ALA A 107 7.13 -1.53 -0.01
CA ALA A 107 8.57 -1.46 -0.18
C ALA A 107 9.04 -0.08 -0.60
N SER A 108 8.29 0.60 -1.48
CA SER A 108 8.58 2.00 -1.80
C SER A 108 8.53 2.84 -0.53
N LEU A 109 7.47 2.70 0.28
CA LEU A 109 7.30 3.40 1.56
C LEU A 109 8.26 2.94 2.68
N GLY A 110 9.23 2.07 2.40
CA GLY A 110 10.19 1.59 3.40
C GLY A 110 9.59 0.62 4.44
N ARG A 111 8.40 0.08 4.18
CA ARG A 111 7.63 -0.83 5.05
C ARG A 111 7.62 -2.29 4.56
N ALA A 112 8.65 -2.71 3.82
CA ALA A 112 8.73 -4.06 3.23
C ALA A 112 8.74 -5.19 4.27
N GLU A 113 9.14 -4.90 5.51
CA GLU A 113 9.16 -5.80 6.66
C GLU A 113 7.77 -6.22 7.12
N THR A 114 6.73 -5.45 6.79
CA THR A 114 5.35 -5.77 7.15
C THR A 114 4.70 -6.80 6.21
N ILE A 115 5.34 -7.13 5.09
CA ILE A 115 4.92 -8.18 4.15
C ILE A 115 6.08 -9.16 3.84
N PRO A 116 6.68 -9.77 4.88
CA PRO A 116 8.02 -10.36 4.78
C PRO A 116 8.07 -11.55 3.82
N ALA A 117 7.01 -12.35 3.76
CA ALA A 117 6.92 -13.51 2.90
C ALA A 117 7.05 -13.16 1.42
N ILE A 118 6.31 -12.15 0.96
CA ILE A 118 6.31 -11.71 -0.45
C ILE A 118 7.60 -10.96 -0.76
N THR A 119 8.09 -10.12 0.16
CA THR A 119 9.37 -9.42 0.01
C THR A 119 10.52 -10.42 -0.21
N LYS A 120 10.62 -11.48 0.61
CA LYS A 120 11.66 -12.52 0.46
C LYS A 120 11.51 -13.29 -0.84
N LEU A 121 10.28 -13.65 -1.25
CA LEU A 121 10.03 -14.32 -2.53
C LEU A 121 10.52 -13.48 -3.72
N ARG A 122 10.29 -12.16 -3.69
CA ARG A 122 10.76 -11.23 -4.73
C ARG A 122 12.28 -11.11 -4.74
N MET A 123 12.91 -10.99 -3.58
CA MET A 123 14.37 -10.98 -3.45
C MET A 123 15.00 -12.26 -4.01
N ILE A 124 14.42 -13.43 -3.73
CA ILE A 124 14.89 -14.72 -4.28
C ILE A 124 14.72 -14.75 -5.80
N LYS A 125 13.58 -14.27 -6.32
CA LYS A 125 13.32 -14.21 -7.77
C LYS A 125 14.33 -13.29 -8.48
N GLU A 126 14.63 -12.14 -7.89
CA GLU A 126 15.61 -11.18 -8.40
C GLU A 126 17.03 -11.73 -8.35
N MET A 127 17.44 -12.31 -7.21
CA MET A 127 18.74 -12.98 -7.06
C MET A 127 18.93 -14.09 -8.11
N LYS A 128 17.89 -14.91 -8.37
CA LYS A 128 17.94 -15.96 -9.39
C LYS A 128 17.98 -15.41 -10.82
N ARG A 129 17.39 -14.24 -11.08
CA ARG A 129 17.45 -13.56 -12.38
C ARG A 129 18.84 -13.00 -12.65
N GLU A 130 19.52 -12.50 -11.62
CA GLU A 130 20.86 -11.92 -11.69
C GLU A 130 21.98 -12.96 -11.53
N ALA A 131 21.61 -14.20 -11.21
CA ALA A 131 22.55 -15.30 -11.07
C ALA A 131 23.29 -15.60 -12.39
N PRO A 132 24.55 -16.08 -12.31
CA PRO A 132 25.26 -16.61 -13.47
C PRO A 132 24.45 -17.68 -14.19
N VAL A 133 24.64 -17.80 -15.50
CA VAL A 133 23.95 -18.81 -16.33
C VAL A 133 24.16 -20.20 -15.72
N ARG A 134 23.07 -20.94 -15.54
CA ARG A 134 23.10 -22.31 -15.02
C ARG A 134 23.96 -23.21 -15.93
N PRO A 135 25.02 -23.84 -15.41
CA PRO A 135 25.83 -24.79 -16.16
C PRO A 135 24.99 -25.96 -16.70
N ARG A 136 25.33 -26.44 -17.91
CA ARG A 136 24.68 -27.59 -18.55
C ARG A 136 25.76 -28.63 -18.88
N PRO A 137 25.81 -29.76 -18.16
CA PRO A 137 26.74 -30.86 -18.49
C PRO A 137 26.39 -31.48 -19.83
N ASP A 138 27.40 -31.89 -20.61
CA ASP A 138 27.21 -32.52 -21.94
C ASP A 138 26.71 -33.98 -21.86
N GLY A 139 26.67 -34.56 -20.66
CA GLY A 139 26.11 -35.88 -20.39
C GLY A 139 26.49 -36.41 -18.99
N PRO A 140 26.04 -37.62 -18.62
CA PRO A 140 26.28 -38.20 -17.30
C PRO A 140 27.77 -38.42 -16.94
N ASN A 141 28.64 -38.48 -17.95
CA ASN A 141 30.08 -38.71 -17.78
C ASN A 141 30.90 -37.41 -17.71
N ASP A 142 30.30 -36.24 -17.94
CA ASP A 142 30.97 -34.94 -17.81
C ASP A 142 31.13 -34.54 -16.34
N ARG A 143 32.17 -35.09 -15.70
CA ARG A 143 32.47 -34.82 -14.29
C ARG A 143 32.75 -33.34 -14.02
N ALA A 144 33.35 -32.63 -14.97
CA ALA A 144 33.68 -31.22 -14.81
C ALA A 144 32.44 -30.33 -14.89
N GLY A 145 31.54 -30.59 -15.85
CA GLY A 145 30.25 -29.91 -15.94
C GLY A 145 29.33 -30.23 -14.78
N GLN A 146 29.29 -31.48 -14.32
CA GLN A 146 28.50 -31.87 -13.14
C GLN A 146 28.97 -31.14 -11.88
N ARG A 147 30.29 -31.08 -11.64
CA ARG A 147 30.86 -30.33 -10.52
C ARG A 147 30.49 -28.84 -10.57
N LYS A 148 30.57 -28.20 -11.74
CA LYS A 148 30.16 -26.80 -11.91
C LYS A 148 28.67 -26.59 -11.65
N LEU A 149 27.82 -27.52 -12.07
CA LEU A 149 26.39 -27.47 -11.81
C LEU A 149 26.10 -27.62 -10.31
N ASP A 150 26.77 -28.52 -9.61
CA ASP A 150 26.61 -28.73 -8.17
C ASP A 150 27.10 -27.50 -7.37
N GLU A 151 28.26 -26.93 -7.73
CA GLU A 151 28.78 -25.69 -7.15
C GLU A 151 27.81 -24.50 -7.36
N TRP A 152 27.27 -24.37 -8.58
CA TRP A 152 26.25 -23.37 -8.89
C TRP A 152 24.97 -23.57 -8.06
N GLN A 153 24.49 -24.80 -7.94
CA GLN A 153 23.28 -25.12 -7.19
C GLN A 153 23.47 -24.83 -5.70
N ALA A 154 24.61 -25.23 -5.13
CA ALA A 154 24.97 -24.95 -3.74
C ALA A 154 25.04 -23.44 -3.46
N GLU A 155 25.59 -22.64 -4.37
CA GLU A 155 25.64 -21.19 -4.25
C GLU A 155 24.24 -20.57 -4.26
N ILE A 156 23.37 -21.01 -5.18
CA ILE A 156 21.97 -20.53 -5.27
C ILE A 156 21.18 -20.92 -4.02
N ASP A 157 21.36 -22.14 -3.51
CA ASP A 157 20.69 -22.62 -2.31
C ASP A 157 21.18 -21.88 -1.07
N ARG A 158 22.49 -21.61 -0.96
CA ARG A 158 23.06 -20.80 0.12
C ARG A 158 22.46 -19.40 0.12
N LYS A 159 22.47 -18.70 -1.02
CA LYS A 159 21.89 -17.34 -1.16
C LYS A 159 20.38 -17.34 -0.89
N THR A 160 19.67 -18.36 -1.35
CA THR A 160 18.22 -18.49 -1.09
C THR A 160 17.98 -18.60 0.42
N LYS A 161 18.74 -19.46 1.11
CA LYS A 161 18.64 -19.64 2.56
C LYS A 161 19.00 -18.37 3.33
N GLU A 162 20.04 -17.66 2.91
CA GLU A 162 20.41 -16.35 3.48
C GLU A 162 19.26 -15.33 3.39
N ILE A 163 18.56 -15.26 2.24
CA ILE A 163 17.39 -14.39 2.09
C ILE A 163 16.23 -14.88 2.96
N GLU A 164 15.96 -16.18 3.00
CA GLU A 164 14.87 -16.76 3.79
C GLU A 164 15.04 -16.50 5.29
N THR A 165 16.26 -16.56 5.81
CA THR A 165 16.57 -16.32 7.23
C THR A 165 16.84 -14.86 7.57
N SER A 166 16.96 -13.98 6.57
CA SER A 166 17.20 -12.55 6.79
C SER A 166 16.09 -11.89 7.62
N ASN A 167 16.49 -10.96 8.48
CA ASN A 167 15.56 -10.10 9.22
C ASN A 167 15.33 -8.81 8.44
N LEU A 168 14.09 -8.61 7.98
CA LEU A 168 13.69 -7.38 7.33
C LEU A 168 13.43 -6.31 8.40
N VAL A 169 13.89 -5.09 8.13
CA VAL A 169 13.70 -3.95 9.03
C VAL A 169 13.10 -2.79 8.24
N ALA A 170 12.30 -1.97 8.92
CA ALA A 170 11.76 -0.75 8.35
C ALA A 170 12.90 0.18 7.90
N LYS A 171 12.75 0.74 6.69
CA LYS A 171 13.69 1.71 6.12
C LYS A 171 13.11 3.10 6.30
N LYS A 172 13.90 4.02 6.85
CA LYS A 172 13.51 5.43 6.94
C LYS A 172 13.38 6.03 5.54
N VAL A 173 12.32 6.81 5.34
CA VAL A 173 12.15 7.65 4.15
C VAL A 173 12.45 9.10 4.57
N PRO A 174 13.46 9.76 3.98
CA PRO A 174 13.75 11.16 4.29
C PRO A 174 12.52 12.06 4.12
N GLY A 175 12.23 12.88 5.13
CA GLY A 175 11.11 13.82 5.13
C GLY A 175 9.71 13.19 5.24
N LEU A 176 9.57 11.88 5.44
CA LEU A 176 8.26 11.20 5.49
C LEU A 176 8.18 10.20 6.65
N LYS A 177 7.23 10.42 7.58
CA LYS A 177 6.86 9.49 8.66
C LYS A 177 5.61 8.71 8.27
N ILE A 178 5.61 7.39 8.47
CA ILE A 178 4.62 6.49 7.84
C ILE A 178 4.08 5.44 8.83
N HIS A 179 2.77 5.46 9.03
CA HIS A 179 2.01 4.38 9.65
C HIS A 179 1.15 3.68 8.61
N VAL A 180 1.33 2.38 8.45
CA VAL A 180 0.40 1.51 7.72
C VAL A 180 -0.19 0.53 8.71
N CYS A 181 -1.51 0.58 8.83
CA CYS A 181 -2.26 -0.07 9.88
C CYS A 181 -3.42 -0.88 9.30
N SER A 182 -3.93 -1.76 10.15
CA SER A 182 -5.18 -2.49 9.98
C SER A 182 -6.02 -2.35 11.25
N LEU A 183 -7.23 -2.89 11.24
CA LEU A 183 -8.16 -2.78 12.36
C LEU A 183 -8.55 -4.16 12.87
N VAL A 184 -8.72 -4.26 14.19
CA VAL A 184 -9.33 -5.41 14.87
C VAL A 184 -10.52 -4.97 15.69
N ALA A 185 -11.45 -5.90 15.95
CA ALA A 185 -12.63 -5.60 16.75
C ALA A 185 -12.22 -5.26 18.20
N PRO A 186 -12.66 -4.11 18.75
CA PRO A 186 -12.25 -3.66 20.09
C PRO A 186 -12.68 -4.62 21.20
N ASN A 187 -13.73 -5.41 20.97
CA ASN A 187 -14.28 -6.39 21.89
C ASN A 187 -13.73 -7.81 21.66
N SER A 188 -12.62 -7.96 20.93
CA SER A 188 -11.95 -9.27 20.79
C SER A 188 -11.57 -9.79 22.18
N PRO A 189 -12.15 -10.92 22.64
CA PRO A 189 -11.98 -11.37 24.02
C PRO A 189 -10.57 -11.92 24.25
N ALA A 190 -10.07 -11.75 25.46
CA ALA A 190 -8.83 -12.40 25.87
C ALA A 190 -8.93 -13.93 25.73
N GLY A 191 -7.82 -14.58 25.38
CA GLY A 191 -7.75 -16.01 25.09
C GLY A 191 -8.17 -16.41 23.67
N GLN A 192 -8.64 -15.47 22.83
CA GLN A 192 -8.99 -15.75 21.43
C GLN A 192 -8.17 -14.89 20.45
N PRO A 193 -7.96 -15.35 19.20
CA PRO A 193 -7.40 -14.52 18.15
C PRO A 193 -8.25 -13.26 17.94
N TRP A 194 -7.61 -12.11 17.78
CA TRP A 194 -8.31 -10.87 17.45
C TRP A 194 -9.04 -10.99 16.12
N MET A 195 -10.29 -10.54 16.10
CA MET A 195 -11.11 -10.56 14.90
C MET A 195 -10.77 -9.35 14.01
N PRO A 196 -10.29 -9.55 12.77
CA PRO A 196 -10.00 -8.44 11.88
C PRO A 196 -11.28 -7.72 11.48
N VAL A 197 -11.22 -6.39 11.39
CA VAL A 197 -12.28 -5.56 10.81
C VAL A 197 -11.94 -5.34 9.35
N TYR A 198 -12.87 -5.72 8.46
CA TYR A 198 -12.67 -5.55 7.03
C TYR A 198 -12.92 -4.10 6.62
N ILE A 199 -11.90 -3.45 6.08
CA ILE A 199 -11.93 -2.07 5.61
C ILE A 199 -12.45 -2.07 4.17
N HIS A 200 -13.65 -1.52 3.96
CA HIS A 200 -14.25 -1.37 2.63
C HIS A 200 -14.27 0.10 2.14
N SER A 201 -13.80 1.03 2.97
CA SER A 201 -13.71 2.46 2.66
C SER A 201 -12.85 2.72 1.42
N LYS A 202 -13.07 3.88 0.79
CA LYS A 202 -12.18 4.49 -0.19
C LYS A 202 -12.12 5.99 0.06
N LEU A 203 -11.33 6.36 1.05
CA LEU A 203 -11.24 7.70 1.60
C LEU A 203 -9.79 8.18 1.60
N MET A 204 -9.59 9.46 1.29
CA MET A 204 -8.36 10.18 1.57
C MET A 204 -8.70 11.58 2.10
N ILE A 205 -8.02 11.99 3.16
CA ILE A 205 -8.05 13.33 3.74
C ILE A 205 -6.63 13.90 3.69
N VAL A 206 -6.48 15.16 3.28
CA VAL A 206 -5.20 15.88 3.24
C VAL A 206 -5.33 17.16 4.04
N ASP A 207 -4.45 17.32 5.03
CA ASP A 207 -4.31 18.50 5.90
C ASP A 207 -5.61 19.02 6.53
N ASP A 208 -6.60 18.15 6.76
CA ASP A 208 -7.94 18.55 7.21
C ASP A 208 -8.62 19.61 6.30
N VAL A 209 -8.17 19.77 5.06
CA VAL A 209 -8.74 20.71 4.07
C VAL A 209 -9.44 19.95 2.96
N TYR A 210 -8.73 19.04 2.30
CA TYR A 210 -9.25 18.27 1.17
C TYR A 210 -9.68 16.88 1.61
N THR A 211 -10.87 16.46 1.18
CA THR A 211 -11.34 15.08 1.32
C THR A 211 -11.82 14.55 -0.02
N THR A 212 -11.43 13.33 -0.37
CA THR A 212 -12.08 12.55 -1.43
C THR A 212 -12.62 11.23 -0.88
N HIS A 213 -13.83 10.88 -1.28
CA HIS A 213 -14.50 9.65 -0.89
C HIS A 213 -15.32 9.10 -2.07
N GLY A 214 -15.35 7.78 -2.24
CA GLY A 214 -16.18 7.16 -3.28
C GLY A 214 -15.96 5.67 -3.41
N SER A 215 -15.90 5.19 -4.65
CA SER A 215 -15.77 3.77 -4.98
C SER A 215 -14.33 3.34 -5.32
N ALA A 216 -13.46 4.27 -5.71
CA ALA A 216 -12.15 3.94 -6.27
C ALA A 216 -11.13 3.44 -5.25
N ASN A 217 -10.66 2.21 -5.42
CA ASN A 217 -9.57 1.67 -4.62
C ASN A 217 -8.22 2.28 -5.02
N ILE A 218 -7.23 2.26 -4.13
CA ILE A 218 -5.85 2.67 -4.48
C ILE A 218 -5.15 1.47 -5.14
N ASN A 219 -5.56 1.18 -6.38
CA ASN A 219 -4.96 0.18 -7.27
C ASN A 219 -5.00 0.68 -8.73
N THR A 220 -4.30 -0.01 -9.64
CA THR A 220 -4.28 0.35 -11.06
C THR A 220 -5.68 0.32 -11.69
N ARG A 221 -6.48 -0.69 -11.35
CA ARG A 221 -7.82 -0.89 -11.91
C ARG A 221 -8.75 0.31 -11.69
N SER A 222 -8.96 0.71 -10.45
CA SER A 222 -9.84 1.84 -10.11
C SER A 222 -9.28 3.20 -10.57
N MET A 223 -7.95 3.32 -10.68
CA MET A 223 -7.33 4.57 -11.13
C MET A 223 -7.39 4.76 -12.65
N MET A 224 -7.47 3.68 -13.44
CA MET A 224 -7.27 3.77 -14.89
C MET A 224 -8.26 2.98 -15.77
N VAL A 225 -8.98 2.00 -15.22
CA VAL A 225 -9.71 0.99 -16.00
C VAL A 225 -11.17 0.90 -15.58
N ASP A 226 -11.44 0.53 -14.33
CA ASP A 226 -12.80 0.28 -13.85
C ASP A 226 -13.58 1.60 -13.82
N SER A 227 -14.90 1.51 -14.07
CA SER A 227 -15.79 2.66 -13.96
C SER A 227 -15.98 3.01 -12.48
N GLU A 228 -15.43 4.15 -12.07
CA GLU A 228 -15.41 4.58 -10.67
C GLU A 228 -15.96 6.00 -10.52
N LEU A 229 -16.46 6.30 -9.33
CA LEU A 229 -16.97 7.62 -8.97
C LEU A 229 -16.49 8.00 -7.57
N ASN A 230 -15.86 9.16 -7.46
CA ASN A 230 -15.59 9.82 -6.19
C ASN A 230 -16.24 11.20 -6.17
N ILE A 231 -16.53 11.66 -4.96
CA ILE A 231 -16.70 13.07 -4.67
C ILE A 231 -15.43 13.59 -4.00
N CYS A 232 -15.09 14.85 -4.25
CA CYS A 232 -14.09 15.55 -3.46
C CYS A 232 -14.56 16.96 -3.09
N HIS A 233 -14.03 17.46 -1.98
CA HIS A 233 -14.40 18.78 -1.48
C HIS A 233 -13.25 19.39 -0.65
N GLU A 234 -13.24 20.72 -0.56
CA GLU A 234 -12.24 21.50 0.18
C GLU A 234 -12.93 22.28 1.31
N HIS A 235 -13.45 21.54 2.30
CA HIS A 235 -14.25 22.11 3.39
C HIS A 235 -13.71 21.62 4.74
N PRO A 236 -12.90 22.43 5.44
CA PRO A 236 -12.35 22.06 6.74
C PRO A 236 -13.41 21.75 7.79
N GLU A 237 -14.58 22.40 7.71
CA GLU A 237 -15.71 22.14 8.62
C GLU A 237 -16.26 20.71 8.54
N PHE A 238 -15.94 19.96 7.47
CA PHE A 238 -16.29 18.55 7.33
C PHE A 238 -15.07 17.63 7.44
N SER A 239 -13.94 18.01 6.83
CA SER A 239 -12.72 17.19 6.79
C SER A 239 -12.16 16.92 8.20
N GLN A 240 -12.00 17.95 9.04
CA GLN A 240 -11.45 17.78 10.38
C GLN A 240 -12.36 16.96 11.31
N PRO A 241 -13.67 17.25 11.43
CA PRO A 241 -14.54 16.41 12.26
C PRO A 241 -14.62 14.96 11.78
N LEU A 242 -14.58 14.72 10.47
CA LEU A 242 -14.51 13.37 9.92
C LEU A 242 -13.23 12.65 10.34
N ARG A 243 -12.06 13.29 10.17
CA ARG A 243 -10.76 12.76 10.61
C ARG A 243 -10.79 12.43 12.11
N ARG A 244 -11.17 13.39 12.96
CA ARG A 244 -11.27 13.20 14.42
C ARG A 244 -12.14 12.00 14.79
N ARG A 245 -13.31 11.87 14.17
CA ARG A 245 -14.23 10.77 14.42
C ARG A 245 -13.64 9.41 14.01
N LEU A 246 -12.98 9.33 12.86
CA LEU A 246 -12.34 8.10 12.42
C LEU A 246 -11.17 7.72 13.34
N TRP A 247 -10.32 8.68 13.67
CA TRP A 247 -9.19 8.47 14.56
C TRP A 247 -9.63 8.09 15.98
N ASP A 248 -10.72 8.66 16.48
CA ASP A 248 -11.32 8.30 17.77
C ASP A 248 -11.74 6.82 17.79
N MET A 249 -12.47 6.38 16.77
CA MET A 249 -12.88 4.97 16.65
C MET A 249 -11.68 4.02 16.55
N HIS A 250 -10.67 4.38 15.74
CA HIS A 250 -9.52 3.51 15.48
C HIS A 250 -8.56 3.43 16.67
N THR A 251 -8.38 4.54 17.38
CA THR A 251 -7.39 4.66 18.47
C THR A 251 -8.02 4.68 19.85
N LYS A 252 -9.35 4.48 19.97
CA LYS A 252 -10.08 4.56 21.24
C LYS A 252 -9.87 5.92 21.93
N GLY A 253 -9.90 6.99 21.15
CA GLY A 253 -9.73 8.37 21.61
C GLY A 253 -8.29 8.79 21.94
N PHE A 254 -7.30 7.89 21.94
CA PHE A 254 -5.93 8.25 22.30
C PHE A 254 -5.24 9.09 21.23
N GLY A 255 -5.39 8.74 19.95
CA GLY A 255 -4.65 9.32 18.83
C GLY A 255 -5.46 10.30 17.99
N VAL A 256 -6.28 11.17 18.61
CA VAL A 256 -7.21 12.10 17.94
C VAL A 256 -6.64 13.49 17.67
N GLN A 257 -5.43 13.77 18.17
CA GLN A 257 -4.76 15.08 18.14
C GLN A 257 -4.80 15.70 16.75
N ASP A 258 -4.91 17.03 16.68
CA ASP A 258 -4.86 17.76 15.41
C ASP A 258 -3.43 17.93 14.92
N GLU A 259 -2.47 18.04 15.84
CA GLU A 259 -1.06 18.13 15.47
C GLU A 259 -0.56 16.75 15.01
N PRO A 260 -0.14 16.60 13.73
CA PRO A 260 0.20 15.28 13.19
C PRO A 260 1.40 14.63 13.86
N SER A 261 2.35 15.41 14.40
CA SER A 261 3.45 14.85 15.18
C SER A 261 2.96 14.10 16.40
N ASP A 262 2.07 14.71 17.17
CA ASP A 262 1.57 14.18 18.44
C ASP A 262 0.67 12.97 18.19
N ALA A 263 -0.18 13.05 17.16
CA ALA A 263 -0.97 11.92 16.71
C ALA A 263 -0.09 10.76 16.24
N PHE A 264 0.99 11.03 15.50
CA PHE A 264 1.90 10.00 15.00
C PHE A 264 2.58 9.22 16.12
N GLU A 265 3.11 9.92 17.13
CA GLU A 265 3.72 9.27 18.30
C GLU A 265 2.66 8.50 19.10
N THR A 266 1.46 9.05 19.27
CA THR A 266 0.38 8.33 19.98
C THR A 266 -0.11 7.09 19.23
N TRP A 267 -0.19 7.13 17.90
CA TRP A 267 -0.49 5.95 17.08
C TRP A 267 0.61 4.90 17.21
N GLN A 268 1.87 5.32 17.26
CA GLN A 268 3.01 4.43 17.50
C GLN A 268 2.90 3.74 18.87
N ASP A 269 2.53 4.47 19.92
CA ASP A 269 2.30 3.90 21.25
C ASP A 269 1.17 2.86 21.26
N VAL A 270 0.04 3.16 20.61
CA VAL A 270 -1.09 2.23 20.46
C VAL A 270 -0.62 0.95 19.73
N ILE A 271 0.12 1.12 18.64
CA ILE A 271 0.68 0.00 17.86
C ILE A 271 1.60 -0.86 18.75
N ASP A 272 2.50 -0.25 19.51
CA ASP A 272 3.48 -0.97 20.33
C ASP A 272 2.84 -1.67 21.52
N ILE A 273 1.83 -1.06 22.15
CA ILE A 273 1.02 -1.73 23.16
C ILE A 273 0.33 -2.95 22.55
N ASN A 274 -0.34 -2.80 21.40
CA ASN A 274 -1.02 -3.91 20.74
C ASN A 274 -0.06 -5.03 20.31
N LYS A 275 1.13 -4.70 19.83
CA LYS A 275 2.20 -5.68 19.54
C LYS A 275 2.60 -6.50 20.76
N ARG A 276 2.59 -5.91 21.96
CA ARG A 276 2.89 -6.60 23.23
C ARG A 276 1.72 -7.45 23.75
N LEU A 277 0.47 -7.04 23.50
CA LEU A 277 -0.74 -7.73 23.96
C LEU A 277 -1.12 -8.93 23.09
N ARG A 278 -0.96 -8.81 21.77
CA ARG A 278 -1.35 -9.84 20.79
C ARG A 278 -0.74 -11.23 21.09
N PRO A 279 0.57 -11.40 21.32
CA PRO A 279 1.15 -12.72 21.60
C PRO A 279 0.76 -13.29 22.96
N LYS A 280 0.27 -12.45 23.88
CA LYS A 280 -0.25 -12.87 25.19
C LYS A 280 -1.72 -13.27 25.15
N ASN A 281 -2.37 -13.18 23.99
CA ASN A 281 -3.81 -13.35 23.81
C ASN A 281 -4.63 -12.43 24.74
N GLU A 282 -4.13 -11.23 25.05
CA GLU A 282 -4.91 -10.23 25.76
C GLU A 282 -5.82 -9.47 24.79
N SER A 283 -6.87 -8.82 25.28
CA SER A 283 -7.73 -7.96 24.45
C SER A 283 -6.94 -6.78 23.86
N PRO A 284 -7.30 -6.29 22.66
CA PRO A 284 -6.61 -5.16 22.06
C PRO A 284 -6.80 -3.90 22.90
N HIS A 285 -5.74 -3.10 23.04
CA HIS A 285 -5.77 -1.83 23.75
C HIS A 285 -6.69 -0.82 23.04
N ALA A 286 -6.60 -0.79 21.70
CA ALA A 286 -7.48 -0.09 20.77
C ALA A 286 -7.58 -0.87 19.44
N PRO A 287 -8.56 -0.58 18.56
CA PRO A 287 -8.72 -1.27 17.27
C PRO A 287 -7.51 -1.20 16.33
N LEU A 288 -6.75 -0.12 16.34
CA LEU A 288 -5.62 0.12 15.45
C LEU A 288 -4.45 -0.86 15.71
N VAL A 289 -4.04 -1.61 14.70
CA VAL A 289 -2.85 -2.48 14.73
C VAL A 289 -1.93 -2.17 13.56
N GLU A 290 -0.63 -2.45 13.70
CA GLU A 290 0.28 -2.40 12.54
C GLU A 290 -0.17 -3.40 11.48
N PHE A 291 -0.18 -2.97 10.22
CA PHE A 291 -0.39 -3.85 9.09
C PHE A 291 0.67 -4.95 9.09
N HIS A 292 0.28 -6.21 9.00
CA HIS A 292 1.24 -7.31 8.87
C HIS A 292 0.68 -8.51 8.09
N TYR A 293 1.21 -8.75 6.90
CA TYR A 293 0.79 -9.84 6.01
C TYR A 293 1.85 -10.94 5.89
N SER A 294 1.61 -12.10 6.50
CA SER A 294 2.58 -13.20 6.58
C SER A 294 2.39 -14.35 5.58
N LYS A 295 1.34 -14.34 4.75
CA LYS A 295 1.04 -15.47 3.83
C LYS A 295 1.95 -15.46 2.60
N LYS A 296 2.35 -16.66 2.14
CA LYS A 296 3.31 -16.88 1.03
C LYS A 296 2.70 -16.91 -0.39
N SER A 297 1.50 -16.37 -0.61
CA SER A 297 0.84 -16.42 -1.92
C SER A 297 1.16 -15.18 -2.76
N MET A 298 1.98 -15.31 -3.80
CA MET A 298 2.26 -14.21 -4.74
C MET A 298 1.28 -14.27 -5.93
N THR A 299 0.47 -13.23 -6.06
CA THR A 299 -0.53 -13.03 -7.12
C THR A 299 -0.50 -11.57 -7.54
N ASP A 300 -0.80 -11.32 -8.81
CA ASP A 300 -0.82 -9.98 -9.42
C ASP A 300 -2.06 -9.86 -10.32
N PHE A 301 -3.21 -9.52 -9.73
CA PHE A 301 -4.50 -9.35 -10.41
C PHE A 301 -4.93 -7.87 -10.54
N ASP A 302 -3.98 -6.95 -10.67
CA ASP A 302 -4.23 -5.53 -10.94
C ASP A 302 -3.93 -5.11 -12.38
#